data_AF-A0A7X8Y9G7-F1
#
_entry.id   AF-A0A7X8Y9G7-F1
#
_cell.length_a   1.000
_cell.length_b   1.000
_cell.length_c   1.000
_cell.angle_alpha   90.00
_cell.angle_beta   90.00
_cell.angle_gamma   90.00
#
_symmetry.space_group_name_H-M   'P 1'
#
loop_
_entity.id
_entity.type
_entity.pdbx_description
1 polymer ?
#
loop_
_entity_poly.entity_id
_entity_poly.type
_entity_poly.pdbx_seq_one_letter_code
_entity_poly.pdbx_strand_id
1 'polypeptide(L)'
;MKSGEPFALAGVWEIFRDQAGIEIRTFAIVTCAANEMMAAIHDRMPVILHPEDHHRWLSPEPDPNDLMKPFLSELMMMWPIDRKVGSPKNDSPDIIEEIDTDTDLRLPSGVRQLSAVLRGPLSCPRSVIRECLKSPCQAPEVRSAPG
;
A
#
# COMPACT_ATOMS: atom_id res chain seq x y z
N MET A 1 9.90 -7.18 1.58
CA MET A 1 9.67 -8.57 1.12
C MET A 1 10.92 -9.40 1.41
N LYS A 2 10.82 -10.73 1.56
CA LYS A 2 12.03 -11.57 1.71
C LYS A 2 13.01 -11.42 0.54
N SER A 3 12.51 -11.14 -0.66
CA SER A 3 13.31 -10.87 -1.85
C SER A 3 14.05 -9.52 -1.81
N GLY A 4 13.64 -8.57 -0.96
CA GLY A 4 14.13 -7.19 -0.99
C GLY A 4 13.65 -6.36 -2.17
N GLU A 5 12.89 -6.95 -3.09
CA GLU A 5 12.35 -6.29 -4.28
C GLU A 5 11.11 -5.44 -3.98
N PRO A 6 10.80 -4.46 -4.84
CA PRO A 6 9.55 -3.70 -4.76
C PRO A 6 8.35 -4.61 -5.00
N PHE A 7 7.24 -4.25 -4.37
CA PHE A 7 5.96 -4.94 -4.53
C PHE A 7 4.86 -3.90 -4.77
N ALA A 8 3.76 -4.34 -5.38
CA ALA A 8 2.63 -3.47 -5.69
C ALA A 8 1.56 -3.53 -4.61
N LEU A 9 0.96 -2.38 -4.31
CA LEU A 9 -0.23 -2.28 -3.48
C LEU A 9 -1.45 -2.00 -4.34
N ALA A 10 -2.56 -2.66 -4.04
CA ALA A 10 -3.83 -2.36 -4.67
C ALA A 10 -4.31 -0.97 -4.21
N GLY A 11 -4.69 -0.13 -5.16
CA GLY A 11 -5.13 1.23 -4.90
C GLY A 11 -6.19 1.70 -5.89
N VAL A 12 -7.07 2.57 -5.42
CA VAL A 12 -8.07 3.28 -6.21
C VAL A 12 -7.69 4.75 -6.29
N TRP A 13 -8.06 5.42 -7.38
CA TRP A 13 -7.75 6.84 -7.56
C TRP A 13 -8.91 7.58 -8.21
N GLU A 14 -8.99 8.87 -7.95
CA GLU A 14 -9.97 9.75 -8.56
C GLU A 14 -9.39 11.15 -8.81
N ILE A 15 -10.13 11.95 -9.57
CA ILE A 15 -9.86 13.38 -9.74
C ILE A 15 -10.94 14.14 -8.98
N PHE A 16 -10.55 14.76 -7.89
CA PHE A 16 -11.37 15.70 -7.15
C PHE A 16 -11.22 17.09 -7.77
N ARG A 17 -12.32 17.81 -8.00
CA ARG A 17 -12.31 19.22 -8.42
C ARG A 17 -12.81 20.09 -7.30
N ASP A 18 -12.00 21.07 -6.89
CA ASP A 18 -12.41 22.02 -5.86
C ASP A 18 -13.36 23.12 -6.42
N GLN A 19 -13.82 24.01 -5.55
CA GLN A 19 -14.72 25.11 -5.93
C GLN A 19 -14.05 26.16 -6.82
N ALA A 20 -12.72 26.20 -6.88
CA ALA A 20 -11.94 27.08 -7.75
C ALA A 20 -11.64 26.44 -9.12
N GLY A 21 -12.08 25.20 -9.35
CA GLY A 21 -11.85 24.45 -10.59
C GLY A 21 -10.47 23.78 -10.66
N ILE A 22 -9.74 23.69 -9.55
CA ILE A 22 -8.44 23.02 -9.48
C ILE A 22 -8.66 21.51 -9.41
N GLU A 23 -8.01 20.78 -10.32
CA GLU A 23 -8.01 19.32 -10.32
C GLU A 23 -6.96 18.78 -9.35
N ILE A 24 -7.41 17.98 -8.39
CA ILE A 24 -6.59 17.28 -7.40
C ILE A 24 -6.71 15.78 -7.65
N ARG A 25 -5.58 15.14 -7.94
CA ARG A 25 -5.52 13.69 -8.09
C ARG A 25 -5.29 13.06 -6.73
N THR A 26 -6.27 12.29 -6.27
CA THR A 26 -6.23 11.58 -4.99
C THR A 26 -6.20 10.09 -5.24
N PHE A 27 -5.61 9.35 -4.30
CA PHE A 27 -5.64 7.89 -4.31
C PHE A 27 -5.81 7.36 -2.90
N ALA A 28 -6.34 6.16 -2.79
CA ALA A 28 -6.48 5.42 -1.55
C ALA A 28 -5.91 4.01 -1.74
N ILE A 29 -5.28 3.49 -0.69
CA ILE A 29 -4.75 2.12 -0.66
C ILE A 29 -5.84 1.20 -0.12
N VAL A 30 -6.07 0.10 -0.82
CA VAL A 30 -7.04 -0.93 -0.42
C VAL A 30 -6.43 -1.77 0.71
N THR A 31 -7.24 -2.10 1.71
CA THR A 31 -6.83 -2.85 2.89
C THR A 31 -7.69 -4.10 3.06
N CYS A 32 -7.10 -5.16 3.58
CA CYS A 32 -7.75 -6.44 3.88
C CYS A 32 -7.39 -6.88 5.32
N ALA A 33 -7.90 -8.05 5.74
CA ALA A 33 -7.55 -8.65 7.02
C ALA A 33 -6.05 -8.93 7.12
N ALA A 34 -5.49 -8.80 8.32
CA ALA A 34 -4.10 -9.17 8.56
C ALA A 34 -3.84 -10.68 8.37
N ASN A 35 -2.67 -11.02 7.83
CA ASN A 35 -2.14 -12.38 7.90
C ASN A 35 -1.53 -12.67 9.28
N GLU A 36 -1.08 -13.91 9.52
CA GLU A 36 -0.50 -14.33 10.82
C GLU A 36 0.64 -13.42 11.30
N MET A 37 1.50 -12.98 10.38
CA MET A 37 2.63 -12.11 10.68
C MET A 37 2.15 -10.70 11.06
N MET A 38 1.25 -10.10 10.27
CA MET A 38 0.74 -8.76 10.51
C MET A 38 -0.19 -8.70 11.73
N ALA A 39 -0.91 -9.79 12.03
CA ALA A 39 -1.81 -9.88 13.17
C ALA A 39 -1.10 -9.67 14.52
N ALA A 40 0.22 -9.87 14.58
CA ALA A 40 1.04 -9.54 15.75
C ALA A 40 1.11 -8.01 16.02
N ILE A 41 0.82 -7.17 15.03
CA ILE A 41 1.01 -5.72 15.08
C ILE A 41 -0.26 -4.91 14.78
N HIS A 42 -1.16 -5.39 13.91
CA HIS A 42 -2.43 -4.75 13.57
C HIS A 42 -3.41 -5.76 12.96
N ASP A 43 -4.71 -5.51 13.08
CA ASP A 43 -5.79 -6.34 12.50
C ASP A 43 -5.97 -6.18 10.97
N ARG A 44 -5.31 -5.20 10.35
CA ARG A 44 -5.45 -4.90 8.92
C ARG A 44 -4.08 -4.83 8.24
N MET A 45 -4.07 -5.15 6.95
CA MET A 45 -2.90 -4.99 6.09
C MET A 45 -3.30 -4.40 4.73
N PRO A 46 -2.40 -3.69 4.05
CA PRO A 46 -2.66 -3.32 2.66
C PRO A 46 -2.72 -4.57 1.78
N VAL A 47 -3.56 -4.54 0.75
CA VAL A 47 -3.62 -5.61 -0.26
C VAL A 47 -2.37 -5.53 -1.12
N ILE A 48 -1.52 -6.54 -1.03
CA ILE A 48 -0.30 -6.69 -1.84
C ILE A 48 -0.65 -7.54 -3.06
N LEU A 49 -0.38 -7.03 -4.26
CA LEU A 49 -0.66 -7.74 -5.50
C LEU A 49 0.55 -8.61 -5.91
N HIS A 50 0.26 -9.80 -6.43
CA HIS A 50 1.28 -10.62 -7.07
C HIS A 50 1.64 -10.06 -8.45
N PRO A 51 2.88 -10.25 -8.93
CA PRO A 51 3.31 -9.78 -10.25
C PRO A 51 2.41 -10.20 -11.41
N GLU A 52 1.87 -11.42 -11.36
CA GLU A 52 0.92 -11.96 -12.33
C GLU A 52 -0.42 -11.21 -12.38
N ASP A 53 -0.84 -10.60 -11.27
CA ASP A 53 -2.14 -9.94 -11.13
C ASP A 53 -2.10 -8.45 -11.47
N HIS A 54 -0.91 -7.87 -11.70
CA HIS A 54 -0.77 -6.44 -11.97
C HIS A 54 -1.60 -5.96 -13.17
N HIS A 55 -1.53 -6.70 -14.28
CA HIS A 55 -2.28 -6.36 -15.48
C HIS A 55 -3.79 -6.45 -15.24
N ARG A 56 -4.20 -7.48 -14.49
CA ARG A 56 -5.59 -7.72 -14.13
C ARG A 56 -6.15 -6.58 -13.28
N TRP A 57 -5.42 -6.15 -12.26
CA TRP A 57 -5.78 -5.01 -11.41
C TRP A 57 -5.94 -3.70 -12.18
N LEU A 58 -5.11 -3.46 -13.19
CA LEU A 58 -5.15 -2.25 -14.02
C LEU A 58 -6.14 -2.34 -15.19
N SER A 59 -6.77 -3.50 -15.39
CA SER A 59 -7.73 -3.73 -16.47
C SER A 59 -9.13 -3.20 -16.10
N PRO A 60 -10.04 -2.99 -17.07
CA PRO A 60 -11.42 -2.60 -16.80
C PRO A 60 -12.28 -3.78 -16.28
N GLU A 61 -11.68 -4.76 -15.62
CA GLU A 61 -12.39 -5.90 -15.06
C GLU A 61 -13.40 -5.43 -13.99
N PRO A 62 -14.66 -5.89 -14.06
CA PRO A 62 -15.71 -5.39 -13.18
C PRO A 62 -15.60 -5.88 -11.73
N ASP A 63 -14.92 -6.99 -11.46
CA ASP A 63 -14.87 -7.58 -10.12
C ASP A 63 -13.51 -8.24 -9.77
N PRO A 64 -12.54 -7.46 -9.25
CA PRO A 64 -11.27 -7.98 -8.74
C PRO A 64 -11.33 -8.40 -7.26
N ASN A 65 -12.50 -8.74 -6.69
CA ASN A 65 -12.66 -9.06 -5.26
C ASN A 65 -11.74 -10.20 -4.77
N ASP A 66 -11.43 -11.17 -5.62
CA ASP A 66 -10.57 -12.32 -5.30
C ASP A 66 -9.09 -11.95 -5.10
N LEU A 67 -8.67 -10.78 -5.59
CA LEU A 67 -7.34 -10.21 -5.34
C LEU A 67 -7.25 -9.55 -3.95
N MET A 68 -8.38 -9.21 -3.32
CA MET A 68 -8.43 -8.52 -2.02
C MET A 68 -8.29 -9.48 -0.83
N LYS A 69 -7.21 -10.26 -0.83
CA LYS A 69 -6.91 -11.26 0.20
C LYS A 69 -5.57 -10.97 0.90
N PRO A 70 -5.37 -11.46 2.14
CA PRO A 70 -4.11 -11.31 2.85
C PRO A 70 -2.96 -11.96 2.06
N PHE A 71 -1.82 -11.27 2.01
CA PHE A 71 -0.63 -11.78 1.35
C PHE A 71 0.03 -12.90 2.18
N LEU A 72 0.78 -13.80 1.54
CA LEU A 72 1.44 -14.92 2.23
C LEU A 72 2.50 -14.41 3.22
N SER A 73 2.31 -14.72 4.51
CA SER A 73 3.24 -14.35 5.59
C SER A 73 4.64 -14.90 5.34
N GLU A 74 4.75 -16.08 4.74
CA GLU A 74 6.01 -16.75 4.40
C GLU A 74 6.88 -15.97 3.41
N LEU A 75 6.31 -15.05 2.63
CA LEU A 75 7.04 -14.22 1.66
C LEU A 75 7.40 -12.84 2.24
N MET A 76 6.91 -12.54 3.45
CA MET A 76 7.12 -11.29 4.15
C MET A 76 8.24 -11.41 5.18
N MET A 77 8.75 -10.24 5.58
CA MET A 77 9.74 -10.09 6.63
C MET A 77 9.39 -8.81 7.38
N MET A 78 9.51 -8.85 8.72
CA MET A 78 9.37 -7.71 9.60
C MET A 78 10.53 -7.74 10.61
N TRP A 79 10.98 -6.56 11.03
CA TRP A 79 11.93 -6.36 12.12
C TRP A 79 11.54 -5.11 12.91
N PRO A 80 11.90 -5.00 14.20
CA PRO A 80 11.66 -3.80 14.98
C PRO A 80 12.54 -2.63 14.50
N ILE A 81 11.99 -1.41 14.55
CA ILE A 81 12.69 -0.16 14.21
C ILE A 81 12.45 0.90 15.28
N ASP A 82 13.25 1.97 15.25
CA ASP A 82 13.13 3.13 16.14
C ASP A 82 11.77 3.84 15.97
N ARG A 83 11.22 4.37 17.08
CA ARG A 83 9.99 5.17 17.12
C ARG A 83 10.09 6.49 16.34
N LYS A 84 11.29 6.94 15.97
CA LYS A 84 11.52 8.12 15.11
C LYS A 84 10.62 8.14 13.88
N VAL A 85 10.29 6.98 13.31
CA VAL A 85 9.39 6.86 12.14
C VAL A 85 7.99 7.46 12.35
N GLY A 86 7.53 7.60 13.61
CA GLY A 86 6.23 8.18 13.91
C GLY A 86 6.13 9.70 13.64
N SER A 87 7.25 10.38 13.44
CA SER A 87 7.29 11.80 13.13
C SER A 87 7.59 12.01 11.63
N PRO A 88 6.70 12.65 10.86
CA PRO A 88 6.93 12.95 9.44
C PRO A 88 8.14 13.85 9.15
N LYS A 89 8.72 14.48 10.19
CA LYS A 89 9.93 15.31 10.05
C LYS A 89 11.21 14.49 9.90
N ASN A 90 11.16 13.19 10.20
CA ASN A 90 12.31 12.30 10.15
C ASN A 90 12.30 11.57 8.80
N ASP A 91 13.13 12.04 7.87
CA ASP A 91 13.27 11.49 6.52
C ASP A 91 14.74 11.20 6.24
N SER A 92 15.25 10.15 6.88
CA SER A 92 16.64 9.71 6.78
C SER A 92 16.71 8.19 6.63
N PRO A 93 17.73 7.65 5.95
CA PRO A 93 17.77 6.22 5.61
C PRO A 93 17.86 5.30 6.84
N ASP A 94 18.32 5.79 7.99
CA ASP A 94 18.42 5.07 9.24
C ASP A 94 17.05 4.76 9.89
N ILE A 95 15.97 5.45 9.49
CA ILE A 95 14.64 5.26 10.11
C ILE A 95 14.05 3.86 9.89
N ILE A 96 14.62 3.09 8.96
CA ILE A 96 14.19 1.73 8.63
C ILE A 96 15.20 0.65 9.03
N GLU A 97 16.29 1.04 9.71
CA GLU A 97 17.29 0.13 10.23
C GLU A 97 16.77 -0.65 11.43
N GLU A 98 17.17 -1.91 11.53
CA GLU A 98 16.78 -2.79 12.61
C GLU A 98 17.42 -2.35 13.93
N ILE A 99 16.63 -2.32 15.00
CA ILE A 99 17.12 -2.06 16.35
C ILE A 99 17.27 -3.36 17.12
N ASP A 100 18.36 -3.46 17.88
CA ASP A 100 18.53 -4.55 18.84
C ASP A 100 17.57 -4.34 20.02
N THR A 101 16.67 -5.30 20.21
CA THR A 101 15.61 -5.22 21.22
C THR A 101 16.08 -5.64 22.62
N ASP A 102 17.28 -6.22 22.75
CA ASP A 102 17.86 -6.65 24.04
C ASP A 102 18.54 -5.47 24.78
N THR A 103 19.09 -4.51 24.02
CA THR A 103 19.76 -3.33 24.57
C THR A 103 18.79 -2.25 25.09
N ASP A 104 17.50 -2.29 24.72
CA ASP A 104 16.55 -1.17 24.91
C ASP A 104 15.31 -1.52 25.79
N LEU A 105 15.43 -2.50 26.69
CA LEU A 105 14.36 -2.98 27.60
C LEU A 105 13.87 -1.95 28.66
N ARG A 106 14.15 -0.65 28.51
CA ARG A 106 13.52 0.42 29.30
C ARG A 106 12.43 1.14 28.52
N LEU A 107 11.37 0.41 28.16
CA LEU A 107 10.12 1.02 27.72
C LEU A 107 8.98 0.64 28.66
N PRO A 108 8.21 1.61 29.19
CA PRO A 108 7.09 1.33 30.08
C PRO A 108 6.04 0.48 29.34
N SER A 109 5.55 -0.54 30.05
CA SER A 109 4.51 -1.46 29.61
C SER A 109 3.29 -0.70 29.08
N GLY A 110 2.98 -0.82 27.78
CA GLY A 110 1.67 -0.39 27.28
C GLY A 110 1.48 -0.09 25.79
N VAL A 111 2.51 0.02 24.95
CA VAL A 111 2.31 0.36 23.53
C VAL A 111 3.23 -0.45 22.62
N ARG A 112 2.70 -1.52 22.01
CA ARG A 112 3.36 -2.33 20.99
C ARG A 112 3.26 -1.63 19.63
N GLN A 113 4.03 -0.56 19.42
CA GLN A 113 4.18 0.00 18.08
C GLN A 113 5.38 -0.67 17.41
N LEU A 114 5.13 -1.81 16.77
CA LEU A 114 6.04 -2.41 15.81
C LEU A 114 5.77 -1.74 14.47
N SER A 115 6.61 -0.77 14.11
CA SER A 115 6.55 -0.16 12.80
C SER A 115 7.16 -1.13 11.79
N ALA A 116 6.34 -1.90 11.07
CA ALA A 116 6.83 -2.81 10.04
C ALA A 116 7.25 -2.02 8.79
N VAL A 117 8.52 -2.12 8.41
CA VAL A 117 9.01 -1.58 7.14
C VAL A 117 9.01 -2.68 6.09
N LEU A 118 8.17 -2.53 5.08
CA LEU A 118 8.24 -3.35 3.88
C LEU A 118 9.17 -2.68 2.87
N ARG A 119 10.44 -3.12 2.80
CA ARG A 119 11.41 -2.60 1.81
C ARG A 119 11.03 -2.96 0.37
N GLY A 120 11.24 -2.01 -0.53
CA GLY A 120 11.31 -2.15 -1.98
C GLY A 120 12.02 -0.93 -2.61
N PRO A 121 13.02 -1.08 -3.49
CA PRO A 121 13.65 0.04 -4.20
C PRO A 121 12.66 0.80 -5.10
N LEU A 122 12.71 2.14 -5.09
CA LEU A 122 11.87 3.02 -5.93
C LEU A 122 12.28 2.99 -7.42
N SER A 123 12.44 1.82 -8.01
CA SER A 123 12.69 1.66 -9.45
C SER A 123 11.44 1.12 -10.16
N CYS A 124 10.33 1.85 -10.08
CA CYS A 124 9.26 1.68 -11.05
C CYS A 124 9.65 2.46 -12.33
N PRO A 125 9.85 1.82 -13.50
CA PRO A 125 10.22 2.52 -14.71
C PRO A 125 9.12 3.51 -15.12
N ARG A 126 9.49 4.77 -15.39
CA ARG A 126 8.60 5.85 -15.86
C ARG A 126 7.72 5.49 -17.08
N SER A 127 8.02 4.40 -17.78
CA SER A 127 7.23 3.91 -18.91
C SER A 127 5.86 3.34 -18.50
N VAL A 128 5.77 2.63 -17.36
CA VAL A 128 4.53 1.93 -16.95
C VAL A 128 3.41 2.92 -16.57
N ILE A 129 3.78 4.04 -15.92
CA ILE A 129 2.83 5.10 -15.54
C ILE A 129 2.29 5.84 -16.78
N ARG A 130 3.07 5.94 -17.86
CA ARG A 130 2.73 6.80 -19.01
C ARG A 130 1.74 6.14 -19.98
N GLU A 131 1.63 4.83 -19.97
CA GLU A 131 0.73 4.08 -20.86
C GLU A 131 -0.71 4.07 -20.35
N CYS A 132 -0.91 3.98 -19.02
CA CYS A 132 -2.23 4.08 -18.40
C CYS A 132 -2.87 5.48 -18.52
N LEU A 133 -2.05 6.54 -18.63
CA LEU A 133 -2.53 7.93 -18.71
C LEU A 133 -3.09 8.33 -20.09
N LYS A 134 -2.99 7.47 -21.12
CA LYS A 134 -3.37 7.82 -22.51
C LYS A 134 -4.73 7.28 -22.94
N SER A 135 -5.35 6.40 -22.18
CA SER A 135 -6.67 5.87 -22.50
C SER A 135 -7.74 6.68 -21.74
N PRO A 136 -8.53 7.54 -22.40
CA PRO A 136 -9.72 8.09 -21.79
C PRO A 136 -10.69 6.94 -21.56
N CYS A 137 -10.84 6.52 -20.31
CA CYS A 137 -11.90 5.61 -19.90
C CYS A 137 -13.23 6.35 -20.11
N GLN A 138 -13.89 6.10 -21.23
CA GLN A 138 -15.24 6.61 -21.48
C GLN A 138 -16.17 5.92 -20.48
N ALA A 139 -16.66 6.69 -19.50
CA ALA A 139 -17.71 6.25 -18.60
C ALA A 139 -18.98 5.91 -19.42
N PRO A 140 -19.68 4.80 -19.15
CA PRO A 140 -20.95 4.52 -19.80
C PRO A 140 -22.01 5.54 -19.35
N GLU A 141 -22.70 6.17 -20.30
CA GLU A 141 -23.86 7.03 -20.04
C GLU A 141 -24.96 6.22 -19.34
N VAL A 142 -25.29 6.61 -18.10
CA VAL A 142 -26.46 6.12 -17.37
C VAL A 142 -27.70 6.69 -18.07
N ARG A 143 -28.34 5.88 -18.92
CA ARG A 143 -29.68 6.18 -19.41
C ARG A 143 -30.68 6.04 -18.26
N SER A 144 -31.26 7.16 -17.84
CA SER A 144 -32.45 7.18 -17.00
C SER A 144 -33.62 6.54 -17.75
N ALA A 145 -34.18 5.47 -17.19
CA ALA A 145 -35.45 4.92 -17.64
C ALA A 145 -36.61 5.74 -17.04
N PRO A 146 -37.69 6.03 -17.80
CA PRO A 146 -38.88 6.67 -17.26
C PRO A 146 -39.79 5.64 -16.58
N GLY A 147 -40.28 5.99 -15.38
CA GLY A 147 -41.35 5.31 -14.66
C GLY A 147 -42.08 6.32 -13.80
#